data_AF-A0ABD3KP07-F1
#
_entry.id   AF-A0ABD3KP07-F1
#
_cell.length_a   1.000
_cell.length_b   1.000
_cell.length_c   1.000
_cell.angle_alpha   90.00
_cell.angle_beta   90.00
_cell.angle_gamma   90.00
#
_symmetry.space_group_name_H-M   'P 1'
#
loop_
_entity.id
_entity.type
_entity.pdbx_description
1 polymer ?
#
loop_
_entity_poly.entity_id
_entity_poly.type
_entity_poly.pdbx_seq_one_letter_code
_entity_poly.pdbx_strand_id
1 'polypeptide(L)'
;MRLYFAQLRHGDVVIAAITSCTNTSDPSVMLGAALVARKACELGLEVKPWIKTSLAPGSGVVTKYLQKSGLQTYLNQLGFHIVGYGCTTCIGNSGDIDESVASAITENDLVAAAVFSGNKNFEGRVHPLTRANYLASPPLVVAYALERGVDRRDFNSYGSRRGNDEIMARGTFANIRLVNKFLKGEVGPKTIHIPSGEKLSVYDVAMRYKSEGHAAIILAGAEYVSGSSRDWAAKGPMLLGTKTVIAKSFEQIHRSNLLGMGIIPLCFKSGEDAETLN
;
A
#
# COMPACT_ATOMS: atom_id res chain seq x y z
N MET A 1 -35.11 14.46 12.33
CA MET A 1 -34.02 13.73 13.02
C MET A 1 -34.06 12.28 12.54
N ARG A 2 -33.17 11.87 11.63
CA ARG A 2 -33.05 10.45 11.21
C ARG A 2 -32.12 9.76 12.21
N LEU A 3 -32.62 8.79 12.96
CA LEU A 3 -31.82 7.89 13.79
C LEU A 3 -31.21 6.83 12.87
N TYR A 4 -29.88 6.82 12.77
CA TYR A 4 -29.14 5.80 12.03
C TYR A 4 -28.58 4.79 13.03
N PHE A 5 -29.04 3.54 13.00
CA PHE A 5 -28.31 2.43 13.61
C PHE A 5 -27.17 2.04 12.67
N ALA A 6 -25.95 2.47 12.99
CA ALA A 6 -24.75 2.16 12.23
C ALA A 6 -23.97 1.03 12.92
N GLN A 7 -23.61 0.00 12.16
CA GLN A 7 -22.70 -1.06 12.62
C GLN A 7 -21.44 -0.98 11.77
N LEU A 8 -20.32 -0.59 12.39
CA LEU A 8 -19.02 -0.63 11.75
C LEU A 8 -18.44 -2.05 11.82
N ARG A 9 -17.80 -2.46 10.74
CA ARG A 9 -17.11 -3.74 10.58
C ARG A 9 -15.71 -3.49 10.04
N HIS A 10 -14.85 -4.49 10.15
CA HIS A 10 -13.57 -4.44 9.46
C HIS A 10 -13.79 -4.19 7.97
N GLY A 11 -13.04 -3.24 7.41
CA GLY A 11 -13.06 -2.88 6.01
C GLY A 11 -14.01 -1.75 5.68
N ASP A 12 -14.87 -1.33 6.60
CA ASP A 12 -15.77 -0.21 6.33
C ASP A 12 -14.97 1.06 6.02
N VAL A 13 -15.38 1.73 4.95
CA VAL A 13 -14.78 2.99 4.53
C VAL A 13 -15.25 4.07 5.50
N VAL A 14 -14.30 4.79 6.09
CA VAL A 14 -14.56 5.93 6.98
C VAL A 14 -14.02 7.24 6.41
N ILE A 15 -13.12 7.17 5.42
CA ILE A 15 -12.61 8.32 4.67
C ILE A 15 -12.70 8.03 3.18
N ALA A 16 -13.34 8.92 2.42
CA ALA A 16 -13.39 8.89 0.97
C ALA A 16 -12.97 10.25 0.40
N ALA A 17 -11.77 10.35 -0.17
CA ALA A 17 -11.21 11.65 -0.56
C ALA A 17 -10.80 11.71 -2.03
N ILE A 18 -11.43 12.61 -2.78
CA ILE A 18 -10.94 13.00 -4.10
C ILE A 18 -9.90 14.10 -3.89
N THR A 19 -8.63 13.73 -3.97
CA THR A 19 -7.48 14.58 -3.64
C THR A 19 -6.32 14.32 -4.62
N SER A 20 -5.16 14.93 -4.35
CA SER A 20 -3.90 14.80 -5.07
C SER A 20 -3.84 15.45 -6.44
N CYS A 21 -2.70 16.05 -6.74
CA CYS A 21 -2.37 16.53 -8.07
C CYS A 21 -2.29 15.39 -9.10
N THR A 22 -2.08 14.14 -8.68
CA THR A 22 -1.98 12.98 -9.58
C THR A 22 -3.25 12.75 -10.40
N ASN A 23 -4.42 12.89 -9.77
CA ASN A 23 -5.70 12.58 -10.41
C ASN A 23 -6.55 13.84 -10.65
N THR A 24 -6.45 14.86 -9.79
CA THR A 24 -7.27 16.07 -9.96
C THR A 24 -6.83 16.93 -11.14
N SER A 25 -5.63 16.71 -11.69
CA SER A 25 -5.18 17.35 -12.92
C SER A 25 -5.78 16.76 -14.18
N ASP A 26 -6.37 15.56 -14.14
CA ASP A 26 -6.97 14.89 -15.28
C ASP A 26 -8.50 15.14 -15.32
N PRO A 27 -9.00 15.93 -16.28
CA PRO A 27 -10.42 16.20 -16.40
C PRO A 27 -11.26 14.94 -16.65
N SER A 28 -10.71 13.91 -17.29
CA SER A 28 -11.43 12.70 -17.69
C SER A 28 -11.93 11.95 -16.46
N VAL A 29 -11.04 11.73 -15.48
CA VAL A 29 -11.40 11.02 -14.25
C VAL A 29 -12.23 11.89 -13.30
N MET A 30 -12.03 13.20 -13.30
CA MET A 30 -12.81 14.14 -12.48
C MET A 30 -14.25 14.29 -12.99
N LEU A 31 -14.44 14.46 -14.30
CA LEU A 31 -15.76 14.43 -14.92
C LEU A 31 -16.40 13.05 -14.77
N GLY A 32 -15.63 11.98 -14.94
CA GLY A 32 -16.07 10.61 -14.68
C GLY A 32 -16.63 10.44 -13.26
N ALA A 33 -15.94 10.97 -12.24
CA ALA A 33 -16.39 10.89 -10.86
C ALA A 33 -17.70 11.66 -10.64
N ALA A 34 -17.81 12.84 -11.26
CA ALA A 34 -19.01 13.65 -11.15
C ALA A 34 -20.20 13.04 -11.91
N LEU A 35 -19.96 12.32 -13.01
CA LEU A 35 -20.98 11.53 -13.73
C LEU A 35 -21.44 10.31 -12.92
N VAL A 36 -20.52 9.63 -12.23
CA VAL A 36 -20.88 8.56 -11.26
C VAL A 36 -21.72 9.14 -10.13
N ALA A 37 -21.33 10.28 -9.57
CA ALA A 37 -22.11 10.98 -8.54
C ALA A 37 -23.52 11.34 -9.04
N ARG A 38 -23.64 11.89 -10.25
CA ARG A 38 -24.94 12.17 -10.87
C ARG A 38 -25.80 10.91 -10.96
N LYS A 39 -25.24 9.81 -11.47
CA LYS A 39 -25.97 8.56 -11.61
C LYS A 39 -26.42 7.99 -10.26
N ALA A 40 -25.57 8.11 -9.23
CA ALA A 40 -25.92 7.70 -7.88
C ALA A 40 -27.08 8.52 -7.31
N CYS A 41 -27.05 9.85 -7.47
CA CYS A 41 -28.16 10.71 -7.05
C CYS A 41 -29.47 10.41 -7.82
N GLU A 42 -29.39 10.15 -9.13
CA GLU A 42 -30.54 9.71 -9.95
C GLU A 42 -31.15 8.39 -9.45
N LEU A 43 -30.32 7.50 -8.89
CA LEU A 43 -30.75 6.23 -8.30
C LEU A 43 -31.18 6.36 -6.83
N GLY A 44 -31.15 7.57 -6.25
CA GLY A 44 -31.48 7.80 -4.83
C GLY A 44 -30.46 7.20 -3.86
N LEU A 45 -29.22 6.95 -4.30
CA LEU A 45 -28.16 6.46 -3.44
C LEU A 45 -27.57 7.62 -2.62
N GLU A 46 -27.34 7.37 -1.34
CA GLU A 46 -26.75 8.34 -0.40
C GLU A 46 -25.48 7.75 0.21
N VAL A 47 -24.45 8.60 0.38
CA VAL A 47 -23.26 8.27 1.16
C VAL A 47 -23.66 8.16 2.64
N LYS A 48 -23.09 7.20 3.35
CA LYS A 48 -23.36 7.02 4.77
C LYS A 48 -22.82 8.21 5.58
N PRO A 49 -23.56 8.71 6.58
CA PRO A 49 -23.22 9.95 7.28
C PRO A 49 -21.91 9.88 8.08
N TRP A 50 -21.44 8.69 8.43
CA TRP A 50 -20.17 8.48 9.13
C TRP A 50 -18.94 8.50 8.21
N ILE A 51 -19.13 8.53 6.88
CA ILE A 51 -18.02 8.56 5.93
C ILE A 51 -17.60 10.00 5.72
N LYS A 52 -16.34 10.31 6.05
CA LYS A 52 -15.76 11.62 5.80
C LYS A 52 -15.40 11.75 4.31
N THR A 53 -16.30 12.38 3.55
CA THR A 53 -16.08 12.71 2.15
C THR A 53 -15.37 14.05 1.99
N SER A 54 -14.52 14.18 0.96
CA SER A 54 -13.83 15.44 0.67
C SER A 54 -13.39 15.54 -0.78
N LEU A 55 -13.45 16.76 -1.33
CA LEU A 55 -12.90 17.12 -2.63
C LEU A 55 -11.83 18.21 -2.45
N ALA A 56 -10.59 17.92 -2.81
CA ALA A 56 -9.47 18.84 -2.74
C ALA A 56 -8.78 18.95 -4.12
N PRO A 57 -9.25 19.87 -4.98
CA PRO A 57 -8.69 20.03 -6.32
C PRO A 57 -7.28 20.62 -6.28
N GLY A 58 -6.41 20.20 -7.21
CA GLY A 58 -5.09 20.81 -7.38
C GLY A 58 -5.11 22.23 -7.92
N SER A 59 -6.21 22.66 -8.58
CA SER A 59 -6.36 24.02 -9.09
C SER A 59 -7.83 24.44 -9.21
N GLY A 60 -8.07 25.76 -9.27
CA GLY A 60 -9.41 26.31 -9.52
C GLY A 60 -10.00 25.98 -10.90
N VAL A 61 -9.19 25.50 -11.86
CA VAL A 61 -9.68 25.06 -13.18
C VAL A 61 -10.66 23.90 -13.03
N VAL A 62 -10.37 22.99 -12.10
CA VAL A 62 -11.22 21.83 -11.78
C VAL A 62 -12.61 22.28 -11.34
N THR A 63 -12.65 23.20 -10.38
CA THR A 63 -13.90 23.78 -9.90
C THR A 63 -14.67 24.46 -11.03
N LYS A 64 -14.00 25.22 -11.90
CA LYS A 64 -14.64 25.92 -13.02
C LYS A 64 -15.35 24.97 -13.98
N TYR A 65 -14.72 23.88 -14.42
CA TYR A 65 -15.40 22.96 -15.35
C TYR A 65 -16.47 22.11 -14.67
N LEU A 66 -16.31 21.75 -13.39
CA LEU A 66 -17.35 21.03 -12.63
C LEU A 66 -18.59 21.90 -12.39
N GLN A 67 -18.41 23.20 -12.14
CA GLN A 67 -19.52 24.14 -12.00
C GLN A 67 -20.17 24.44 -13.35
N LYS A 68 -19.40 24.71 -14.41
CA LYS A 68 -19.94 24.97 -15.75
C LYS A 68 -20.74 23.80 -16.33
N SER A 69 -20.34 22.57 -16.01
CA SER A 69 -21.08 21.36 -16.42
C SER A 69 -22.29 21.06 -15.54
N GLY A 70 -22.50 21.81 -14.45
CA GLY A 70 -23.54 21.54 -13.45
C GLY A 70 -23.29 20.29 -12.59
N LEU A 71 -22.13 19.63 -12.75
CA LEU A 71 -21.85 18.35 -12.10
C LEU A 71 -21.38 18.49 -10.65
N GLN A 72 -20.85 19.67 -10.26
CA GLN A 72 -20.44 19.93 -8.87
C GLN A 72 -21.59 19.71 -7.87
N THR A 73 -22.83 19.99 -8.26
CA THR A 73 -24.02 19.82 -7.40
C THR A 73 -24.20 18.38 -6.94
N TYR A 74 -23.97 17.40 -7.82
CA TYR A 74 -24.10 15.98 -7.48
C TYR A 74 -22.97 15.50 -6.57
N LEU A 75 -21.74 15.99 -6.78
CA LEU A 75 -20.63 15.73 -5.86
C LEU A 75 -20.95 16.28 -4.45
N ASN A 76 -21.48 17.50 -4.37
CA ASN A 76 -21.89 18.11 -3.12
C ASN A 76 -23.03 17.33 -2.43
N GLN A 77 -24.01 16.80 -3.17
CA GLN A 77 -25.09 15.97 -2.61
C GLN A 77 -24.57 14.70 -1.95
N LEU A 78 -23.46 14.13 -2.46
CA LEU A 78 -22.77 12.99 -1.85
C LEU A 78 -21.72 13.40 -0.81
N GLY A 79 -21.65 14.68 -0.44
CA GLY A 79 -20.75 15.22 0.59
C GLY A 79 -19.33 15.55 0.09
N PHE A 80 -19.01 15.36 -1.20
CA PHE A 80 -17.72 15.74 -1.79
C PHE A 80 -17.61 17.25 -2.04
N HIS A 81 -17.75 18.03 -0.96
CA HIS A 81 -17.57 19.47 -0.97
C HIS A 81 -16.11 19.84 -1.19
N ILE A 82 -15.89 20.98 -1.86
CA ILE A 82 -14.55 21.55 -2.01
C ILE A 82 -14.08 22.03 -0.63
N VAL A 83 -13.11 21.34 -0.05
CA VAL A 83 -12.56 21.64 1.28
C VAL A 83 -11.31 22.53 1.23
N GLY A 84 -10.70 22.66 0.05
CA GLY A 84 -9.53 23.49 -0.17
C GLY A 84 -8.78 23.12 -1.44
N TYR A 85 -7.85 23.99 -1.84
CA TYR A 85 -6.95 23.76 -2.97
C TYR A 85 -5.56 23.41 -2.44
N GLY A 86 -5.18 22.13 -2.52
CA GLY A 86 -3.90 21.67 -1.99
C GLY A 86 -3.87 20.19 -1.65
N CYS A 87 -2.79 19.75 -1.01
CA CYS A 87 -2.50 18.32 -0.84
C CYS A 87 -3.43 17.58 0.14
N THR A 88 -3.97 18.24 1.17
CA THR A 88 -4.99 17.69 2.10
C THR A 88 -4.74 16.22 2.50
N THR A 89 -5.71 15.33 2.34
CA THR A 89 -5.67 13.90 2.64
C THR A 89 -4.50 13.17 1.96
N CYS A 90 -4.05 13.61 0.77
CA CYS A 90 -2.92 12.99 0.08
C CYS A 90 -1.62 13.04 0.91
N ILE A 91 -1.50 14.06 1.78
CA ILE A 91 -0.36 14.21 2.70
C ILE A 91 -0.74 13.98 4.16
N GLY A 92 -1.82 13.25 4.45
CA GLY A 92 -2.23 12.97 5.82
C GLY A 92 -2.94 14.10 6.54
N ASN A 93 -3.14 15.25 5.89
CA ASN A 93 -3.99 16.32 6.41
C ASN A 93 -5.46 15.99 6.11
N SER A 94 -5.90 14.83 6.61
CA SER A 94 -7.26 14.31 6.48
C SER A 94 -8.20 14.89 7.53
N GLY A 95 -7.67 15.44 8.62
CA GLY A 95 -8.41 16.01 9.76
C GLY A 95 -9.23 14.97 10.51
N ASP A 96 -9.96 15.39 11.54
CA ASP A 96 -10.64 14.47 12.45
C ASP A 96 -11.84 13.77 11.82
N ILE A 97 -12.03 12.49 12.13
CA ILE A 97 -13.29 11.78 11.89
C ILE A 97 -14.22 11.97 13.10
N ASP A 98 -15.51 11.73 12.90
CA ASP A 98 -16.50 11.86 13.97
C ASP A 98 -16.11 11.01 15.20
N GLU A 99 -16.28 11.58 16.41
CA GLU A 99 -15.85 10.96 17.67
C GLU A 99 -16.52 9.60 17.91
N SER A 100 -17.77 9.44 17.49
CA SER A 100 -18.49 8.16 17.59
C SER A 100 -17.87 7.07 16.71
N VAL A 101 -17.39 7.45 15.52
CA VAL A 101 -16.69 6.57 14.59
C VAL A 101 -15.30 6.24 15.13
N ALA A 102 -14.58 7.24 15.64
CA ALA A 102 -13.25 7.06 16.21
C ALA A 102 -13.27 6.11 17.41
N SER A 103 -14.22 6.29 18.32
CA SER A 103 -14.42 5.44 19.49
C SER A 103 -14.77 4.01 19.07
N ALA A 104 -15.71 3.86 18.13
CA ALA A 104 -16.09 2.55 17.61
C ALA A 104 -14.92 1.78 16.96
N ILE A 105 -14.03 2.48 16.23
CA ILE A 105 -12.83 1.86 15.65
C ILE A 105 -11.87 1.41 16.74
N THR A 106 -11.60 2.27 17.72
CA THR A 106 -10.56 2.05 18.73
C THR A 106 -10.98 1.00 19.76
N GLU A 107 -12.21 1.11 20.29
CA GLU A 107 -12.73 0.21 21.32
C GLU A 107 -12.92 -1.23 20.83
N ASN A 108 -13.17 -1.40 19.52
CA ASN A 108 -13.43 -2.71 18.91
C ASN A 108 -12.27 -3.21 18.04
N ASP A 109 -11.09 -2.56 18.09
CA ASP A 109 -9.91 -2.85 17.25
C ASP A 109 -10.25 -3.10 15.76
N LEU A 110 -11.08 -2.22 15.19
CA LEU A 110 -11.52 -2.36 13.81
C LEU A 110 -10.43 -1.94 12.83
N VAL A 111 -10.38 -2.65 11.70
CA VAL A 111 -9.53 -2.28 10.56
C VAL A 111 -10.37 -1.39 9.65
N ALA A 112 -10.45 -0.10 9.96
CA ALA A 112 -11.16 0.86 9.12
C ALA A 112 -10.38 1.22 7.85
N ALA A 113 -11.11 1.51 6.78
CA ALA A 113 -10.56 1.79 5.47
C ALA A 113 -10.64 3.28 5.08
N ALA A 114 -9.60 3.78 4.40
CA ALA A 114 -9.65 5.02 3.63
C ALA A 114 -9.48 4.70 2.14
N VAL A 115 -10.30 5.32 1.30
CA VAL A 115 -10.18 5.24 -0.17
C VAL A 115 -9.98 6.64 -0.71
N PHE A 116 -8.92 6.87 -1.48
CA PHE A 116 -8.59 8.22 -1.95
C PHE A 116 -7.79 8.22 -3.23
N SER A 117 -7.88 9.31 -4.00
CA SER A 117 -7.22 9.44 -5.30
C SER A 117 -5.77 9.95 -5.22
N GLY A 118 -5.06 9.52 -4.18
CA GLY A 118 -3.64 9.84 -3.95
C GLY A 118 -2.66 8.96 -4.71
N ASN A 119 -1.38 9.01 -4.30
CA ASN A 119 -0.31 8.19 -4.86
C ASN A 119 0.49 7.37 -3.82
N LYS A 120 0.26 7.60 -2.52
CA LYS A 120 0.93 6.90 -1.41
C LYS A 120 -0.09 6.54 -0.35
N ASN A 121 -0.12 5.28 0.06
CA ASN A 121 -1.12 4.73 0.99
C ASN A 121 -0.50 4.00 2.18
N PHE A 122 0.61 4.52 2.71
CA PHE A 122 1.26 3.88 3.85
C PHE A 122 0.35 3.89 5.10
N GLU A 123 0.38 2.83 5.90
CA GLU A 123 -0.28 2.81 7.21
C GLU A 123 0.17 4.02 8.05
N GLY A 124 -0.78 4.70 8.71
CA GLY A 124 -0.54 5.93 9.47
C GLY A 124 -0.29 7.20 8.63
N ARG A 125 -0.11 7.09 7.30
CA ARG A 125 0.13 8.27 6.44
C ARG A 125 -1.13 9.08 6.16
N VAL A 126 -2.27 8.41 6.03
CA VAL A 126 -3.54 9.00 5.57
C VAL A 126 -4.34 9.52 6.76
N HIS A 127 -4.59 8.67 7.74
CA HIS A 127 -5.21 9.01 9.01
C HIS A 127 -4.77 7.97 10.07
N PRO A 128 -4.59 8.32 11.35
CA PRO A 128 -4.16 7.38 12.39
C PRO A 128 -5.12 6.19 12.58
N LEU A 129 -6.42 6.45 12.41
CA LEU A 129 -7.47 5.44 12.61
C LEU A 129 -7.78 4.59 11.36
N THR A 130 -7.08 4.80 10.24
CA THR A 130 -7.29 4.00 9.01
C THR A 130 -6.10 3.08 8.75
N ARG A 131 -6.24 1.84 9.22
CA ARG A 131 -5.25 0.77 9.05
C ARG A 131 -5.26 0.16 7.65
N ALA A 132 -6.31 0.37 6.85
CA ALA A 132 -6.37 -0.02 5.44
C ALA A 132 -6.52 1.22 4.55
N ASN A 133 -5.63 1.42 3.58
CA ASN A 133 -5.61 2.64 2.76
C ASN A 133 -5.48 2.27 1.28
N TYR A 134 -6.42 2.72 0.45
CA TYR A 134 -6.52 2.34 -0.96
C TYR A 134 -6.40 3.55 -1.87
N LEU A 135 -5.52 3.40 -2.87
CA LEU A 135 -5.41 4.33 -3.98
C LEU A 135 -6.42 3.90 -5.04
N ALA A 136 -7.32 4.81 -5.42
CA ALA A 136 -8.35 4.55 -6.41
C ALA A 136 -8.52 5.76 -7.33
N SER A 137 -9.06 5.55 -8.52
CA SER A 137 -9.44 6.67 -9.39
C SER A 137 -10.57 7.47 -8.74
N PRO A 138 -10.71 8.78 -9.02
CA PRO A 138 -11.82 9.58 -8.49
C PRO A 138 -13.22 8.96 -8.64
N PRO A 139 -13.60 8.32 -9.77
CA PRO A 139 -14.88 7.62 -9.87
C PRO A 139 -15.02 6.45 -8.90
N LEU A 140 -13.95 5.67 -8.68
CA LEU A 140 -13.96 4.58 -7.71
C LEU A 140 -14.03 5.10 -6.27
N VAL A 141 -13.42 6.25 -5.95
CA VAL A 141 -13.58 6.89 -4.63
C VAL A 141 -15.06 7.18 -4.37
N VAL A 142 -15.79 7.70 -5.36
CA VAL A 142 -17.24 7.93 -5.23
C VAL A 142 -17.99 6.61 -5.06
N ALA A 143 -17.65 5.58 -5.84
CA ALA A 143 -18.28 4.27 -5.74
C ALA A 143 -18.09 3.63 -4.35
N TYR A 144 -16.87 3.64 -3.81
CA TYR A 144 -16.56 3.13 -2.47
C TYR A 144 -17.19 3.94 -1.34
N ALA A 145 -17.50 5.23 -1.55
CA ALA A 145 -18.27 6.02 -0.60
C ALA A 145 -19.77 5.61 -0.58
N LEU A 146 -20.27 5.04 -1.67
CA LEU A 146 -21.65 4.57 -1.80
C LEU A 146 -21.81 3.10 -1.35
N GLU A 147 -20.78 2.28 -1.56
CA GLU A 147 -20.75 0.86 -1.18
C GLU A 147 -20.34 0.61 0.28
N ARG A 148 -20.67 -0.58 0.80
CA ARG A 148 -20.28 -1.01 2.15
C ARG A 148 -18.87 -1.59 2.15
N GLY A 149 -17.89 -0.73 2.38
CA GLY A 149 -16.56 -1.15 2.77
C GLY A 149 -15.72 -1.77 1.65
N VAL A 150 -14.55 -2.22 2.03
CA VAL A 150 -13.60 -2.95 1.19
C VAL A 150 -13.53 -4.40 1.69
N ASP A 151 -13.43 -5.39 0.81
CA ASP A 151 -13.37 -6.80 1.21
C ASP A 151 -12.06 -7.07 1.98
N ARG A 152 -12.11 -8.00 2.94
CA ARG A 152 -10.96 -8.42 3.76
C ARG A 152 -9.79 -8.91 2.89
N ARG A 153 -10.08 -9.47 1.71
CA ARG A 153 -9.07 -9.89 0.73
C ARG A 153 -8.26 -8.73 0.15
N ASP A 154 -8.84 -7.54 0.15
CA ASP A 154 -8.20 -6.35 -0.39
C ASP A 154 -7.40 -5.60 0.70
N PHE A 155 -7.56 -5.94 1.99
CA PHE A 155 -6.88 -5.27 3.11
C PHE A 155 -5.37 -5.18 2.91
N ASN A 156 -4.91 -3.96 2.59
CA ASN A 156 -3.52 -3.50 2.64
C ASN A 156 -2.49 -4.53 2.14
N SER A 157 -2.12 -4.43 0.87
CA SER A 157 -0.97 -5.13 0.30
C SER A 157 0.36 -4.72 0.97
N TYR A 158 1.42 -5.52 0.87
CA TYR A 158 2.76 -5.12 1.35
C TYR A 158 3.19 -3.72 0.85
N GLY A 159 2.72 -3.26 -0.31
CA GLY A 159 2.99 -1.91 -0.80
C GLY A 159 2.50 -0.78 0.13
N SER A 160 1.34 -0.98 0.75
CA SER A 160 0.72 -0.05 1.71
C SER A 160 1.38 -0.07 3.10
N ARG A 161 2.31 -1.00 3.36
CA ARG A 161 2.99 -1.13 4.65
C ARG A 161 4.46 -0.72 4.60
N ARG A 162 4.91 -0.12 3.49
CA ARG A 162 6.31 0.34 3.30
C ARG A 162 6.79 1.42 4.28
N GLY A 163 5.89 2.02 5.06
CA GLY A 163 6.24 2.92 6.16
C GLY A 163 6.55 2.20 7.48
N ASN A 164 6.23 0.90 7.58
CA ASN A 164 6.46 0.08 8.77
C ASN A 164 7.54 -0.96 8.45
N ASP A 165 8.73 -0.74 8.98
CA ASP A 165 9.90 -1.60 8.75
C ASP A 165 9.74 -3.00 9.32
N GLU A 166 9.08 -3.15 10.46
CA GLU A 166 8.80 -4.43 11.10
C GLU A 166 7.98 -5.36 10.20
N ILE A 167 6.94 -4.81 9.54
CA ILE A 167 6.10 -5.57 8.60
C ILE A 167 6.87 -5.85 7.31
N MET A 168 7.62 -4.88 6.80
CA MET A 168 8.35 -5.05 5.55
C MET A 168 9.54 -6.00 5.68
N ALA A 169 10.21 -6.04 6.83
CA ALA A 169 11.24 -7.03 7.14
C ALA A 169 10.64 -8.44 7.11
N ARG A 170 9.49 -8.65 7.76
CA ARG A 170 8.75 -9.93 7.68
C ARG A 170 8.26 -10.26 6.28
N GLY A 171 7.91 -9.26 5.48
CA GLY A 171 7.51 -9.39 4.09
C GLY A 171 8.67 -9.68 3.12
N THR A 172 9.91 -9.57 3.58
CA THR A 172 11.09 -9.79 2.74
C THR A 172 11.25 -11.29 2.47
N PHE A 173 11.33 -11.67 1.19
CA PHE A 173 11.27 -13.06 0.74
C PHE A 173 9.99 -13.82 1.14
N ALA A 174 8.92 -13.11 1.51
CA ALA A 174 7.63 -13.71 1.88
C ALA A 174 6.75 -14.09 0.67
N ASN A 175 7.30 -14.10 -0.55
CA ASN A 175 6.55 -14.47 -1.74
C ASN A 175 6.22 -15.97 -1.71
N ILE A 176 4.93 -16.32 -1.82
CA ILE A 176 4.46 -17.70 -1.83
C ILE A 176 4.98 -18.54 -3.01
N ARG A 177 5.55 -17.89 -4.02
CA ARG A 177 6.18 -18.52 -5.20
C ARG A 177 7.70 -18.54 -5.15
N LEU A 178 8.31 -18.19 -4.01
CA LEU A 178 9.77 -18.25 -3.87
C LEU A 178 10.25 -19.69 -4.07
N VAL A 179 11.24 -19.88 -4.94
CA VAL A 179 11.93 -21.16 -5.13
C VAL A 179 13.28 -21.08 -4.42
N ASN A 180 13.43 -21.85 -3.36
CA ASN A 180 14.68 -21.91 -2.59
C ASN A 180 15.36 -23.25 -2.84
N LYS A 181 16.58 -23.24 -3.38
CA LYS A 181 17.32 -24.46 -3.73
C LYS A 181 17.61 -25.36 -2.51
N PHE A 182 17.65 -24.82 -1.29
CA PHE A 182 17.77 -25.62 -0.07
C PHE A 182 16.57 -26.53 0.18
N LEU A 183 15.40 -26.23 -0.39
CA LEU A 183 14.14 -26.95 -0.14
C LEU A 183 13.82 -28.02 -1.20
N LYS A 184 14.78 -28.40 -2.06
CA LYS A 184 14.67 -29.53 -3.00
C LYS A 184 13.37 -29.53 -3.84
N GLY A 185 12.94 -28.35 -4.31
CA GLY A 185 11.78 -28.19 -5.19
C GLY A 185 10.48 -27.74 -4.49
N GLU A 186 10.45 -27.64 -3.16
CA GLU A 186 9.33 -27.01 -2.45
C GLU A 186 9.28 -25.50 -2.75
N VAL A 187 8.11 -25.02 -3.16
CA VAL A 187 7.86 -23.61 -3.45
C VAL A 187 7.23 -22.95 -2.22
N GLY A 188 7.81 -21.85 -1.76
CA GLY A 188 7.26 -21.07 -0.65
C GLY A 188 8.30 -20.19 0.05
N PRO A 189 7.84 -19.31 0.96
CA PRO A 189 8.66 -18.31 1.62
C PRO A 189 9.43 -18.88 2.81
N LYS A 190 10.09 -20.03 2.62
CA LYS A 190 10.77 -20.78 3.68
C LYS A 190 12.25 -20.97 3.35
N THR A 191 13.03 -21.23 4.39
CA THR A 191 14.42 -21.67 4.28
C THR A 191 14.77 -22.56 5.46
N ILE A 192 15.98 -23.12 5.44
CA ILE A 192 16.50 -24.00 6.48
C ILE A 192 17.48 -23.20 7.34
N HIS A 193 17.32 -23.28 8.65
CA HIS A 193 18.36 -22.89 9.58
C HIS A 193 19.41 -24.00 9.64
N ILE A 194 20.56 -23.81 8.99
CA ILE A 194 21.55 -24.87 8.77
C ILE A 194 22.01 -25.53 10.08
N PRO A 195 22.36 -24.80 11.16
CA PRO A 195 22.81 -25.42 12.41
C PRO A 195 21.79 -26.35 13.06
N SER A 196 20.50 -25.99 13.05
CA SER A 196 19.45 -26.80 13.70
C SER A 196 18.72 -27.74 12.75
N GLY A 197 18.87 -27.56 11.44
CA GLY A 197 18.11 -28.29 10.41
C GLY A 197 16.63 -27.90 10.31
N GLU A 198 16.16 -26.93 11.10
CA GLU A 198 14.74 -26.55 11.13
C GLU A 198 14.35 -25.74 9.89
N LYS A 199 13.17 -26.06 9.32
CA LYS A 199 12.57 -25.34 8.20
C LYS A 199 11.55 -24.32 8.69
N LEU A 200 11.83 -23.03 8.53
CA LEU A 200 11.00 -21.91 9.00
C LEU A 200 10.83 -20.86 7.91
N SER A 201 10.11 -19.77 8.21
CA SER A 201 10.04 -18.63 7.30
C SER A 201 11.44 -17.99 7.13
N VAL A 202 11.68 -17.33 5.99
CA VAL A 202 12.98 -16.68 5.75
C VAL A 202 13.29 -15.63 6.82
N TYR A 203 12.28 -14.89 7.29
CA TYR A 203 12.43 -13.92 8.37
C TYR A 203 12.88 -14.57 9.68
N ASP A 204 12.24 -15.66 10.10
CA ASP A 204 12.55 -16.32 11.37
C ASP A 204 13.97 -16.89 11.38
N VAL A 205 14.39 -17.50 10.26
CA VAL A 205 15.77 -17.99 10.12
C VAL A 205 16.77 -16.84 10.15
N ALA A 206 16.48 -15.73 9.46
CA ALA A 206 17.34 -14.55 9.49
C ALA A 206 17.48 -13.93 10.89
N MET A 207 16.38 -13.86 11.65
CA MET A 207 16.43 -13.34 13.03
C MET A 207 17.23 -14.26 13.96
N ARG A 208 17.14 -15.59 13.77
CA ARG A 208 17.98 -16.54 14.52
C ARG A 208 19.46 -16.34 14.25
N TYR A 209 19.87 -16.33 12.97
CA TYR A 209 21.26 -16.06 12.61
C TYR A 209 21.75 -14.72 13.17
N LYS A 210 20.91 -13.69 13.12
CA LYS A 210 21.22 -12.38 13.70
C LYS A 210 21.42 -12.45 15.22
N SER A 211 20.58 -13.20 15.94
CA SER A 211 20.71 -13.40 17.39
C SER A 211 21.96 -14.21 17.78
N GLU A 212 22.40 -15.10 16.89
CA GLU A 212 23.63 -15.89 17.04
C GLU A 212 24.89 -15.12 16.59
N GLY A 213 24.75 -13.89 16.11
CA GLY A 213 25.87 -13.07 15.64
C GLY A 213 26.40 -13.46 14.25
N HIS A 214 25.68 -14.29 13.50
CA HIS A 214 26.05 -14.69 12.14
C HIS A 214 25.58 -13.66 11.11
N ALA A 215 26.48 -13.31 10.19
CA ALA A 215 26.12 -12.51 9.01
C ALA A 215 25.46 -13.40 7.94
N ALA A 216 24.46 -12.86 7.23
CA ALA A 216 23.82 -13.58 6.13
C ALA A 216 24.38 -13.17 4.77
N ILE A 217 24.46 -14.16 3.87
CA ILE A 217 24.73 -13.95 2.44
C ILE A 217 23.59 -14.52 1.62
N ILE A 218 23.37 -13.97 0.42
CA ILE A 218 22.39 -14.49 -0.54
C ILE A 218 23.12 -14.96 -1.78
N LEU A 219 22.84 -16.19 -2.22
CA LEU A 219 23.28 -16.72 -3.50
C LEU A 219 22.11 -16.70 -4.49
N ALA A 220 22.35 -16.20 -5.71
CA ALA A 220 21.32 -16.03 -6.73
C ALA A 220 21.81 -16.38 -8.14
N GLY A 221 20.84 -16.61 -9.04
CA GLY A 221 21.09 -16.87 -10.46
C GLY A 221 21.33 -15.60 -11.28
N ALA A 222 20.99 -15.67 -12.57
CA ALA A 222 21.01 -14.51 -13.45
C ALA A 222 19.82 -13.59 -13.18
N GLU A 223 19.98 -12.31 -13.52
CA GLU A 223 18.94 -11.27 -13.43
C GLU A 223 18.35 -11.16 -12.01
N TYR A 224 19.22 -11.17 -10.99
CA TYR A 224 18.77 -11.13 -9.61
C TYR A 224 17.93 -9.87 -9.34
N VAL A 225 16.64 -10.14 -9.07
CA VAL A 225 15.53 -9.19 -8.93
C VAL A 225 15.32 -8.36 -10.19
N SER A 226 14.68 -8.98 -11.19
CA SER A 226 14.18 -8.27 -12.37
C SER A 226 12.84 -7.57 -12.11
N GLY A 227 12.70 -6.36 -12.65
CA GLY A 227 11.45 -5.59 -12.60
C GLY A 227 11.46 -4.37 -11.67
N SER A 228 10.54 -4.35 -10.69
CA SER A 228 10.14 -3.12 -9.98
C SER A 228 11.28 -2.46 -9.18
N SER A 229 11.45 -1.14 -9.33
CA SER A 229 12.47 -0.29 -8.68
C SER A 229 12.31 -0.10 -7.16
N ARG A 230 11.67 -1.04 -6.46
CA ARG A 230 11.33 -0.92 -5.03
C ARG A 230 12.60 -0.98 -4.18
N ASP A 231 12.91 0.11 -3.52
CA ASP A 231 13.99 0.23 -2.52
C ASP A 231 13.89 -0.82 -1.39
N TRP A 232 12.67 -1.22 -1.03
CA TRP A 232 12.40 -2.29 -0.06
C TRP A 232 12.98 -3.66 -0.44
N ALA A 233 13.25 -3.90 -1.72
CA ALA A 233 13.97 -5.11 -2.14
C ALA A 233 15.44 -5.11 -1.66
N ALA A 234 16.00 -3.96 -1.27
CA ALA A 234 17.33 -3.84 -0.66
C ALA A 234 17.26 -3.56 0.86
N LYS A 235 16.33 -2.69 1.32
CA LYS A 235 16.13 -2.43 2.75
C LYS A 235 15.72 -3.69 3.52
N GLY A 236 14.87 -4.53 2.93
CA GLY A 236 14.45 -5.79 3.50
C GLY A 236 15.63 -6.70 3.86
N PRO A 237 16.44 -7.14 2.87
CA PRO A 237 17.64 -7.95 3.13
C PRO A 237 18.60 -7.32 4.14
N MET A 238 18.78 -6.00 4.10
CA MET A 238 19.60 -5.27 5.08
C MET A 238 19.09 -5.48 6.52
N LEU A 239 17.78 -5.35 6.75
CA LEU A 239 17.16 -5.57 8.07
C LEU A 239 17.26 -7.03 8.52
N LEU A 240 17.21 -7.97 7.57
CA LEU A 240 17.46 -9.39 7.78
C LEU A 240 18.94 -9.73 8.08
N GLY A 241 19.85 -8.75 8.05
CA GLY A 241 21.26 -8.96 8.37
C GLY A 241 22.12 -9.42 7.18
N THR A 242 21.59 -9.33 5.95
CA THR A 242 22.37 -9.63 4.75
C THR A 242 23.49 -8.60 4.57
N LYS A 243 24.73 -9.09 4.38
CA LYS A 243 25.90 -8.24 4.13
C LYS A 243 26.32 -8.24 2.66
N THR A 244 26.10 -9.36 1.98
CA THR A 244 26.55 -9.56 0.60
C THR A 244 25.51 -10.38 -0.16
N VAL A 245 25.31 -10.01 -1.44
CA VAL A 245 24.59 -10.84 -2.41
C VAL A 245 25.59 -11.26 -3.49
N ILE A 246 25.62 -12.55 -3.82
CA ILE A 246 26.43 -13.10 -4.90
C ILE A 246 25.48 -13.66 -5.97
N ALA A 247 25.53 -13.13 -7.18
CA ALA A 247 24.64 -13.50 -8.28
C ALA A 247 25.40 -13.72 -9.59
N LYS A 248 24.80 -14.37 -10.60
CA LYS A 248 25.38 -14.41 -11.96
C LYS A 248 25.35 -13.02 -12.60
N SER A 249 24.24 -12.30 -12.41
CA SER A 249 24.06 -10.93 -12.88
C SER A 249 22.99 -10.21 -12.04
N PHE A 250 23.03 -8.88 -12.05
CA PHE A 250 22.06 -8.02 -11.38
C PHE A 250 21.36 -7.12 -12.38
N GLU A 251 20.10 -6.79 -12.11
CA GLU A 251 19.47 -5.64 -12.76
C GLU A 251 20.07 -4.31 -12.29
N GLN A 252 20.17 -3.34 -13.20
CA GLN A 252 20.91 -2.09 -12.98
C GLN A 252 20.39 -1.31 -11.76
N ILE A 253 19.07 -1.15 -11.64
CA ILE A 253 18.44 -0.39 -10.54
C ILE A 253 18.60 -1.14 -9.22
N HIS A 254 18.42 -2.46 -9.21
CA HIS A 254 18.51 -3.24 -7.98
C HIS A 254 19.93 -3.24 -7.41
N ARG A 255 20.96 -3.34 -8.27
CA ARG A 255 22.37 -3.22 -7.87
C ARG A 255 22.65 -1.90 -7.15
N SER A 256 22.15 -0.79 -7.67
CA SER A 256 22.30 0.53 -7.05
C SER A 256 21.59 0.62 -5.70
N ASN A 257 20.40 0.02 -5.56
CA ASN A 257 19.68 -0.02 -4.29
C ASN A 257 20.43 -0.82 -3.22
N LEU A 258 21.05 -1.96 -3.59
CA LEU A 258 21.87 -2.76 -2.66
C LEU A 258 23.06 -1.96 -2.13
N LEU A 259 23.81 -1.29 -3.03
CA LEU A 259 24.92 -0.43 -2.66
C LEU A 259 24.47 0.71 -1.74
N GLY A 260 23.33 1.33 -2.03
CA GLY A 260 22.77 2.39 -1.20
C GLY A 260 22.41 1.95 0.22
N MET A 261 22.14 0.65 0.43
CA MET A 261 21.86 0.05 1.74
C MET A 261 23.11 -0.57 2.40
N GLY A 262 24.29 -0.42 1.79
CA GLY A 262 25.54 -0.99 2.30
C GLY A 262 25.66 -2.51 2.12
N ILE A 263 24.85 -3.11 1.24
CA ILE A 263 24.97 -4.52 0.87
C ILE A 263 25.90 -4.63 -0.34
N ILE A 264 26.90 -5.50 -0.28
CA ILE A 264 27.89 -5.68 -1.36
C ILE A 264 27.31 -6.61 -2.44
N PRO A 265 27.07 -6.13 -3.69
CA PRO A 265 26.64 -6.99 -4.79
C PRO A 265 27.86 -7.53 -5.55
N LEU A 266 28.12 -8.82 -5.45
CA LEU A 266 29.21 -9.53 -6.14
C LEU A 266 28.64 -10.35 -7.30
N CYS A 267 29.34 -10.31 -8.45
CA CYS A 267 29.06 -11.21 -9.55
C CYS A 267 30.04 -12.38 -9.54
N PHE A 268 29.56 -13.57 -9.91
CA PHE A 268 30.47 -14.66 -10.31
C PHE A 268 31.31 -14.22 -11.53
N LYS A 269 32.47 -14.85 -11.73
CA LYS A 269 33.25 -14.60 -12.95
C LYS A 269 32.49 -15.13 -14.17
N SER A 270 32.90 -14.68 -15.34
CA SER A 270 32.30 -15.13 -16.61
C SER A 270 32.38 -16.66 -16.73
N GLY A 271 31.23 -17.31 -16.92
CA GLY A 271 31.13 -18.76 -17.03
C GLY A 271 31.04 -19.53 -15.71
N GLU A 272 31.12 -18.86 -14.56
CA GLU A 272 31.01 -19.48 -13.23
C GLU A 272 29.64 -19.24 -12.58
N ASP A 273 29.24 -20.16 -11.70
CA ASP A 273 28.12 -20.05 -10.78
C ASP A 273 28.22 -20.96 -9.56
N ALA A 274 27.17 -20.96 -8.73
CA ALA A 274 27.10 -21.75 -7.52
C ALA A 274 27.13 -23.29 -7.75
N GLU A 275 26.80 -23.77 -8.95
CA GLU A 275 26.85 -25.19 -9.31
C GLU A 275 28.22 -25.57 -9.90
N THR A 276 28.88 -24.66 -10.60
CA THR A 276 30.21 -24.91 -11.19
C THR A 276 31.36 -24.81 -10.19
N LEU A 277 31.17 -24.12 -9.05
CA LEU A 277 32.20 -23.81 -8.06
C LEU A 277 32.24 -24.79 -6.87
N ASN A 278 31.78 -26.03 -7.04
CA ASN A 278 31.85 -27.09 -6.01
C ASN A 278 33.29 -27.47 -5.63
#